data_AF-A0A6A4QQZ0-F1
#
_entry.id   AF-A0A6A4QQZ0-F1
#
_cell.length_a   1.000
_cell.length_b   1.000
_cell.length_c   1.000
_cell.angle_alpha   90.00
_cell.angle_beta   90.00
_cell.angle_gamma   90.00
#
_symmetry.space_group_name_H-M   'P 1'
#
loop_
_entity.id
_entity.type
_entity.pdbx_description
1 polymer ?
#
loop_
_entity_poly.entity_id
_entity_poly.type
_entity_poly.pdbx_seq_one_letter_code
_entity_poly.pdbx_strand_id
1 'polypeptide(L)'
;MATLFVQPDVMAPGTGILAAMIPPSNEPGSVLIGKRPSLFAIKSGTSMACPHVTGAAAFIKSIHGRWSPSMIKSALMTTGSGPNPFSTL
;
A
#
# COMPACT_ATOMS: atom_id res chain seq x y z
N MET A 1 5.65 -7.08 -31.00
CA MET A 1 4.23 -6.80 -30.68
C MET A 1 4.14 -6.55 -29.18
N ALA A 2 3.83 -5.32 -28.77
CA ALA A 2 3.49 -5.04 -27.38
C ALA A 2 1.99 -5.35 -27.20
N THR A 3 1.67 -6.37 -26.41
CA THR A 3 0.29 -6.62 -25.98
C THR A 3 -0.10 -5.50 -25.01
N LEU A 4 -1.05 -4.65 -25.40
CA LEU A 4 -1.58 -3.57 -24.55
C LEU A 4 -2.43 -4.19 -23.43
N PHE A 5 -1.81 -4.39 -22.25
CA PHE A 5 -2.51 -4.75 -21.01
C PHE A 5 -2.85 -3.49 -20.21
N VAL A 6 -4.06 -3.44 -19.64
CA VAL A 6 -4.49 -2.33 -18.78
C VAL A 6 -3.69 -2.38 -17.47
N GLN A 7 -3.04 -1.25 -17.16
CA GLN A 7 -2.26 -1.02 -15.95
C GLN A 7 -2.68 0.36 -15.39
N PRO A 8 -2.64 0.56 -14.06
CA PRO A 8 -2.38 -0.41 -13.00
C PRO A 8 -3.53 -1.41 -12.81
N ASP A 9 -3.26 -2.56 -12.21
CA ASP A 9 -4.27 -3.61 -12.01
C ASP A 9 -5.25 -3.31 -10.86
N VAL A 10 -4.77 -2.74 -9.76
CA VAL A 10 -5.56 -2.47 -8.53
C VAL A 10 -5.07 -1.17 -7.89
N MET A 11 -5.97 -0.42 -7.25
CA MET A 11 -5.66 0.78 -6.47
C MET A 11 -5.82 0.52 -4.97
N ALA A 12 -4.99 1.15 -4.15
CA ALA A 12 -5.05 1.06 -2.68
C ALA A 12 -4.57 2.36 -2.03
N PRO A 13 -4.87 2.61 -0.73
CA PRO A 13 -4.45 3.82 -0.03
C PRO A 13 -2.93 3.95 0.01
N GLY A 14 -2.43 5.07 -0.53
CA GLY A 14 -0.99 5.35 -0.61
C GLY A 14 -0.60 6.73 -0.11
N THR A 15 -1.53 7.58 0.32
CA THR A 15 -1.26 8.95 0.78
C THR A 15 -1.55 9.08 2.27
N GLY A 16 -0.69 9.80 3.00
CA GLY A 16 -0.89 10.06 4.42
C GLY A 16 -0.90 8.80 5.29
N ILE A 17 -0.18 7.75 4.89
CA ILE A 17 -0.16 6.47 5.59
C ILE A 17 0.79 6.55 6.79
N LEU A 18 0.25 6.36 7.99
CA LEU A 18 1.02 6.21 9.21
C LEU A 18 1.55 4.78 9.30
N ALA A 19 2.87 4.61 9.26
CA ALA A 19 3.53 3.30 9.36
C ALA A 19 4.73 3.35 10.31
N ALA A 20 5.13 2.19 10.81
CA ALA A 20 6.34 2.06 11.62
C ALA A 20 7.57 2.48 10.81
N MET A 21 8.45 3.27 11.41
CA MET A 21 9.67 3.77 10.80
C MET A 21 10.78 3.67 11.83
N ILE A 22 11.95 3.19 11.41
CA ILE A 22 13.14 3.25 12.23
C ILE A 22 13.46 4.74 12.46
N PRO A 23 13.54 5.20 13.72
CA PRO A 23 14.00 6.54 14.03
C PRO A 23 15.28 6.85 13.27
N PRO A 24 15.36 7.98 12.53
CA PRO A 24 16.62 8.40 11.95
C PRO A 24 17.63 8.56 13.08
N SER A 25 18.66 7.71 13.09
CA SER A 25 19.73 7.81 14.07
C SER A 25 20.54 9.06 13.73
N ASN A 26 20.33 10.12 14.50
CA ASN A 26 21.15 11.33 14.53
C ASN A 26 21.10 12.21 13.27
N GLU A 27 19.98 12.26 12.53
CA GLU A 27 19.83 13.23 11.43
C GLU A 27 19.47 14.61 12.01
N PRO A 28 20.32 15.65 11.82
CA PRO A 28 20.03 17.00 12.33
C PRO A 28 18.73 17.53 11.73
N GLY A 29 17.74 17.86 12.58
CA GLY A 29 16.44 18.39 12.17
C GLY A 29 15.31 17.35 12.02
N SER A 30 15.60 16.06 12.18
CA SER A 30 14.58 15.00 12.13
C SER A 30 13.72 14.90 13.39
N VAL A 31 14.16 15.49 14.50
CA VAL A 31 13.48 15.49 15.80
C VAL A 31 13.51 16.90 16.38
N LEU A 32 12.36 17.41 16.83
CA LEU A 32 12.29 18.68 17.55
C LEU A 32 13.18 18.63 18.80
N ILE A 33 13.95 19.68 19.05
CA ILE A 33 14.83 19.80 20.22
C ILE A 33 14.01 19.49 21.49
N GLY A 34 14.42 18.46 22.23
CA GLY A 34 13.76 18.02 23.47
C GLY A 34 12.66 16.96 23.32
N LYS A 35 12.35 16.46 22.12
CA LYS A 35 11.42 15.33 21.90
C LYS A 35 12.16 14.05 21.56
N ARG A 36 11.54 12.89 21.86
CA ARG A 36 12.01 11.58 21.39
C ARG A 36 11.57 11.37 19.94
N PRO A 37 12.38 10.73 19.09
CA PRO A 37 11.93 10.36 17.74
C PRO A 37 10.73 9.43 17.82
N SER A 38 9.76 9.61 16.93
CA SER A 38 8.61 8.70 16.82
C SER A 38 9.02 7.39 16.15
N LEU A 39 8.51 6.27 16.66
CA LEU A 39 8.65 4.95 16.01
C LEU A 39 7.74 4.79 14.78
N PHE A 40 7.00 5.85 14.43
CA PHE A 40 6.06 5.89 13.33
C PHE A 40 6.27 7.18 12.54
N ALA A 41 6.04 7.10 11.24
CA ALA A 41 6.07 8.24 10.33
C ALA A 41 4.88 8.18 9.38
N ILE A 42 4.40 9.36 8.97
CA ILE A 42 3.39 9.49 7.93
C ILE A 42 4.12 9.66 6.60
N LYS A 43 3.85 8.79 5.62
CA LYS A 43 4.45 8.85 4.29
C LYS A 43 3.41 8.66 3.19
N SER A 44 3.75 9.11 1.99
CA SER A 44 2.92 8.98 0.79
C SER A 44 3.73 8.35 -0.35
N GLY A 45 3.10 7.51 -1.16
CA GLY A 45 3.67 6.90 -2.36
C GLY A 45 3.03 5.56 -2.73
N THR A 46 3.28 5.07 -3.94
CA THR A 46 2.86 3.73 -4.38
C THR A 46 3.50 2.63 -3.54
N SER A 47 4.70 2.88 -2.98
CA SER A 47 5.36 2.02 -1.99
C SER A 47 4.55 1.83 -0.70
N MET A 48 3.63 2.74 -0.37
CA MET A 48 2.71 2.62 0.77
C MET A 48 1.41 1.92 0.37
N ALA A 49 0.97 2.02 -0.90
CA ALA A 49 -0.17 1.28 -1.42
C ALA A 49 0.14 -0.22 -1.63
N CYS A 50 1.36 -0.55 -2.08
CA CYS A 50 1.81 -1.93 -2.31
C CYS A 50 1.63 -2.88 -1.10
N PRO A 51 2.06 -2.54 0.12
CA PRO A 51 1.88 -3.41 1.28
C PRO A 51 0.40 -3.61 1.65
N HIS A 52 -0.51 -2.66 1.35
CA HIS A 52 -1.94 -2.86 1.55
C HIS A 52 -2.48 -3.98 0.64
N VAL A 53 -2.14 -3.94 -0.66
CA VAL A 53 -2.54 -4.98 -1.62
C VAL A 53 -1.90 -6.33 -1.27
N THR A 54 -0.62 -6.31 -0.85
CA THR A 54 0.08 -7.53 -0.41
C THR A 54 -0.60 -8.16 0.81
N GLY A 55 -0.99 -7.35 1.80
CA GLY A 55 -1.72 -7.82 2.98
C GLY A 55 -3.07 -8.45 2.61
N ALA A 56 -3.84 -7.81 1.73
CA ALA A 56 -5.10 -8.36 1.24
C ALA A 56 -4.88 -9.68 0.48
N ALA A 57 -3.88 -9.75 -0.40
CA ALA A 57 -3.53 -10.98 -1.11
C ALA A 57 -3.11 -12.12 -0.17
N ALA A 58 -2.31 -11.81 0.86
CA ALA A 58 -1.88 -12.77 1.87
C ALA A 58 -3.07 -13.30 2.69
N PHE A 59 -4.02 -12.42 3.03
CA PHE A 59 -5.25 -12.81 3.72
C PHE A 59 -6.12 -13.72 2.86
N ILE A 60 -6.31 -13.41 1.57
CA ILE A 60 -7.02 -14.30 0.64
C ILE A 60 -6.30 -15.64 0.53
N LYS A 61 -4.96 -15.64 0.45
CA LYS A 61 -4.15 -16.86 0.36
C LYS A 61 -4.24 -17.72 1.62
N SER A 62 -4.37 -17.13 2.81
CA SER A 62 -4.47 -17.89 4.06
C SER A 62 -5.80 -18.65 4.15
N ILE A 63 -6.90 -18.04 3.68
CA ILE A 63 -8.22 -18.67 3.62
C ILE A 63 -8.30 -19.67 2.45
N HIS A 64 -7.68 -19.33 1.31
CA HIS A 64 -7.71 -20.11 0.09
C HIS A 64 -6.31 -20.64 -0.29
N GLY A 65 -5.74 -21.49 0.56
CA GLY A 65 -4.37 -21.99 0.42
C GLY A 65 -4.00 -22.59 -0.95
N ARG A 66 -4.97 -23.17 -1.67
CA ARG A 66 -4.76 -23.78 -3.01
C ARG A 66 -4.88 -22.82 -4.19
N TRP A 67 -5.37 -21.59 -3.99
CA TRP A 67 -5.54 -20.63 -5.10
C TRP A 67 -4.20 -20.21 -5.70
N SER A 68 -4.17 -20.10 -7.03
CA SER A 68 -3.00 -19.58 -7.74
C SER A 68 -2.86 -18.06 -7.55
N PRO A 69 -1.67 -17.49 -7.81
CA PRO A 69 -1.51 -16.03 -7.83
C PRO A 69 -2.48 -15.31 -8.78
N SER A 70 -2.79 -15.94 -9.93
CA SER A 70 -3.75 -15.38 -10.91
C SER A 70 -5.18 -15.36 -10.38
N MET A 71 -5.61 -16.37 -9.61
CA MET A 71 -6.93 -16.39 -8.97
C MET A 71 -7.04 -15.28 -7.92
N ILE A 72 -6.00 -15.07 -7.12
CA ILE A 72 -5.97 -14.00 -6.10
C ILE A 72 -5.99 -12.63 -6.76
N LYS A 73 -5.17 -12.42 -7.80
CA LYS A 73 -5.19 -11.19 -8.59
C LYS A 73 -6.58 -10.94 -9.19
N SER A 74 -7.19 -11.95 -9.79
CA SER A 74 -8.53 -11.85 -10.37
C SER A 74 -9.57 -11.45 -9.33
N ALA A 75 -9.57 -12.09 -8.16
CA ALA A 75 -10.49 -11.76 -7.07
C ALA A 75 -10.33 -10.30 -6.62
N LEU A 76 -9.09 -9.84 -6.39
CA LEU A 76 -8.82 -8.46 -5.99
C LEU A 76 -9.27 -7.43 -7.02
N MET A 77 -9.10 -7.72 -8.32
CA MET A 77 -9.51 -6.82 -9.41
C MET A 77 -11.04 -6.76 -9.56
N THR A 78 -11.74 -7.89 -9.45
CA THR A 78 -13.20 -7.94 -9.71
C THR A 78 -14.03 -7.49 -8.52
N THR A 79 -13.50 -7.56 -7.29
CA THR A 79 -14.20 -7.07 -6.09
C THR A 79 -13.75 -5.68 -5.65
N GLY A 80 -12.75 -5.08 -6.32
CA GLY A 80 -12.30 -3.73 -6.05
C GLY A 80 -13.42 -2.71 -6.27
N SER A 81 -13.54 -1.73 -5.39
CA SER A 81 -14.49 -0.62 -5.59
C SER A 81 -13.98 0.33 -6.66
N GLY A 82 -14.89 0.85 -7.48
CA GLY A 82 -14.56 1.90 -8.45
C GLY A 82 -14.02 3.15 -7.76
N PRO A 83 -13.23 3.98 -8.48
CA PRO A 83 -12.72 5.23 -7.94
C PRO A 83 -13.90 6.11 -7.49
N ASN A 84 -13.80 6.64 -6.28
CA ASN A 84 -14.77 7.60 -5.77
C ASN A 84 -14.71 8.87 -6.64
N PRO A 85 -15.83 9.36 -7.18
CA PRO A 85 -15.84 10.52 -8.07
C PRO A 85 -15.43 11.84 -7.39
N PHE A 86 -15.23 11.82 -6.07
CA PHE A 86 -14.89 12.99 -5.25
C PHE A 86 -13.42 13.03 -4.78
N SER A 87 -12.56 12.05 -5.12
CA SER A 87 -11.13 12.08 -4.74
C SER A 87 -10.21 12.72 -5.79
N THR A 88 -10.76 13.13 -6.94
CA THR A 88 -10.02 13.75 -8.05
C THR A 88 -10.10 15.27 -8.06
N LEU A 89 -10.66 15.89 -7.02
CA LEU A 89 -10.66 17.35 -6.77
C LEU A 89 -9.76 17.64 -5.56
#